data_AF-A0A935N1Y3-F1
#
_entry.id   AF-A0A935N1Y3-F1
#
_cell.length_a   1.000
_cell.length_b   1.000
_cell.length_c   1.000
_cell.angle_alpha   90.00
_cell.angle_beta   90.00
_cell.angle_gamma   90.00
#
_symmetry.space_group_name_H-M   'P 1'
#
loop_
_entity.id
_entity.type
_entity.pdbx_description
1 polymer ?
#
loop_
_entity_poly.entity_id
_entity_poly.type
_entity_poly.pdbx_seq_one_letter_code
_entity_poly.pdbx_strand_id
1 'polypeptide(L)' 'MPHTHAQSKAEAIHEALDEYQETHHHAPDTHEKARLVSDTVSQWEREEVAIHHPPQ' A
#
# COMPACT_ATOMS: atom_id res chain seq x y z
N MET A 1 -9.00 -19.49 -13.24
CA MET A 1 -9.00 -19.59 -11.76
C MET A 1 -8.53 -18.24 -11.24
N PRO A 2 -9.43 -17.28 -10.92
CA PRO A 2 -8.97 -15.98 -10.47
C PRO A 2 -8.73 -16.07 -8.97
N HIS A 3 -7.49 -16.34 -8.56
CA HIS A 3 -7.04 -15.93 -7.24
C HIS A 3 -6.78 -14.41 -7.30
N THR A 4 -7.84 -13.62 -7.41
CA THR A 4 -7.76 -12.19 -7.05
C THR A 4 -7.77 -12.16 -5.53
N HIS A 5 -6.66 -12.57 -4.92
CA HIS A 5 -6.45 -12.24 -3.52
C HIS A 5 -6.33 -10.72 -3.49
N ALA A 6 -7.28 -10.04 -2.85
CA ALA A 6 -7.08 -8.68 -2.42
C ALA A 6 -5.73 -8.66 -1.68
N GLN A 7 -4.80 -7.86 -2.18
CA GLN A 7 -3.48 -7.71 -1.58
C GLN A 7 -3.66 -7.39 -0.10
N SER A 8 -3.00 -8.15 0.76
CA SER A 8 -3.11 -7.88 2.20
C SER A 8 -2.49 -6.53 2.51
N LYS A 9 -3.04 -5.77 3.47
CA LYS A 9 -2.50 -4.47 3.90
C LYS A 9 -0.99 -4.47 4.15
N ALA A 10 -0.45 -5.55 4.72
CA ALA A 10 0.98 -5.72 4.95
C ALA A 10 1.79 -5.90 3.65
N GLU A 11 1.22 -6.59 2.66
CA GLU A 11 1.84 -6.82 1.36
C GLU A 11 1.89 -5.52 0.54
N ALA A 12 0.83 -4.71 0.58
CA ALA A 12 0.82 -3.36 0.00
C ALA A 12 1.90 -2.46 0.61
N ILE A 13 2.06 -2.49 1.95
CA ILE A 13 3.12 -1.74 2.62
C ILE A 13 4.52 -2.20 2.19
N HIS A 14 4.74 -3.51 2.05
CA HIS A 14 6.04 -4.02 1.63
C HIS A 14 6.37 -3.62 0.18
N GLU A 15 5.40 -3.70 -0.72
CA GLU A 15 5.55 -3.27 -2.11
C GLU A 15 5.90 -1.78 -2.20
N ALA A 16 5.17 -0.91 -1.51
CA ALA A 16 5.46 0.52 -1.50
C ALA A 16 6.87 0.86 -0.95
N LEU A 17 7.39 0.05 -0.02
CA LEU A 17 8.75 0.20 0.49
C LEU A 17 9.80 -0.28 -0.52
N ASP A 18 9.52 -1.35 -1.25
CA ASP A 18 10.40 -1.89 -2.29
C ASP A 18 10.49 -0.92 -3.48
N GLU A 19 9.35 -0.40 -3.95
CA GLU A 19 9.28 0.62 -5.01
C GLU A 19 10.05 1.89 -4.63
N TYR A 20 9.96 2.33 -3.38
CA TYR A 20 10.74 3.46 -2.88
C TYR A 20 12.24 3.19 -2.96
N GLN A 21 12.68 2.00 -2.53
CA GLN A 21 14.08 1.61 -2.56
C GLN A 21 14.61 1.46 -3.99
N GLU A 22 13.81 0.89 -4.89
CA GLU A 22 14.16 0.77 -6.30
C GLU A 22 14.30 2.16 -6.95
N THR A 23 13.35 3.06 -6.67
CA THR A 23 13.32 4.41 -7.27
C THR A 23 14.39 5.34 -6.72
N HIS A 24 14.66 5.29 -5.42
CA HIS A 24 15.59 6.22 -4.75
C HIS A 24 16.97 5.63 -4.49
N HIS A 25 17.15 4.33 -4.73
CA HIS A 25 18.40 3.60 -4.49
C HIS A 25 18.93 3.70 -3.05
N HIS A 26 18.04 3.97 -2.09
CA HIS A 26 18.35 3.95 -0.66
C HIS A 26 17.13 3.50 0.16
N ALA A 27 17.38 2.99 1.36
CA ALA A 27 16.32 2.68 2.31
C ALA A 27 15.66 3.99 2.82
N PRO A 28 14.33 4.02 2.98
CA PRO A 28 13.66 5.17 3.57
C PRO A 28 14.09 5.37 5.03
N ASP A 29 14.31 6.63 5.42
CA ASP A 29 14.45 7.01 6.83
C ASP A 29 13.15 6.72 7.61
N THR A 30 13.24 6.73 8.94
CA THR A 30 12.11 6.58 9.86
C THR A 30 10.91 7.45 9.47
N HIS A 31 11.11 8.73 9.14
CA HIS A 31 10.01 9.62 8.78
C HIS A 31 9.41 9.29 7.41
N GLU A 32 10.27 8.96 6.43
CA GLU A 32 9.86 8.58 5.08
C GLU A 32 9.05 7.27 5.11
N LYS A 33 9.55 6.29 5.87
CA LYS A 33 8.86 5.02 6.12
C LYS A 33 7.51 5.23 6.79
N ALA A 34 7.43 6.08 7.80
CA ALA A 34 6.16 6.39 8.46
C ALA A 34 5.15 7.04 7.49
N ARG A 35 5.63 7.94 6.63
CA ARG A 35 4.80 8.56 5.58
C ARG A 35 4.31 7.54 4.56
N LEU A 36 5.21 6.70 4.04
CA LEU A 36 4.89 5.65 3.07
C LEU A 36 3.86 4.67 3.63
N VAL A 37 4.08 4.19 4.87
CA VAL A 37 3.13 3.28 5.54
C VAL A 37 1.77 3.96 5.70
N SER A 38 1.73 5.20 6.20
CA SER A 38 0.47 5.91 6.40
C SER A 38 -0.31 6.15 5.10
N ASP A 39 0.39 6.52 4.03
CA ASP A 39 -0.20 6.75 2.71
C ASP A 39 -0.76 5.46 2.12
N THR A 40 0.06 4.40 2.11
CA THR A 40 -0.31 3.07 1.61
C THR A 40 -1.52 2.50 2.36
N VAL A 41 -1.51 2.61 3.70
CA VAL A 41 -2.65 2.20 4.53
C VAL A 41 -3.92 2.98 4.18
N SER A 42 -3.80 4.29 4.00
CA SER A 42 -4.96 5.14 3.67
C SER A 42 -5.52 4.82 2.28
N GLN A 43 -4.67 4.44 1.32
CA GLN A 43 -5.08 4.02 -0.01
C GLN A 43 -5.81 2.68 0.06
N TRP A 44 -5.20 1.67 0.70
CA TRP A 44 -5.79 0.35 0.88
C TRP A 44 -7.16 0.41 1.56
N GLU A 45 -7.30 1.24 2.61
CA GLU A 45 -8.58 1.44 3.31
C GLU A 45 -9.66 2.04 2.41
N ARG A 46 -9.29 2.95 1.49
CA ARG A 46 -10.24 3.50 0.51
C ARG A 46 -10.67 2.45 -0.50
N GLU A 47 -9.75 1.59 -0.94
CA GLU A 47 -10.05 0.51 -1.88
C GLU A 47 -11.00 -0.51 -1.24
N GLU A 48 -10.73 -0.93 -0.01
CA GLU A 48 -11.63 -1.80 0.76
C GLU A 48 -13.01 -1.15 0.95
N VAL A 49 -13.04 0.14 1.31
CA VAL A 49 -14.31 0.88 1.42
C VAL A 49 -15.04 0.92 0.08
N ALA A 50 -14.35 1.13 -1.05
CA ALA A 50 -14.97 1.16 -2.37
C ALA A 50 -15.52 -0.22 -2.79
N ILE A 51 -14.86 -1.32 -2.39
CA ILE A 51 -15.34 -2.68 -2.60
C ILE A 51 -16.63 -2.94 -1.82
N HIS A 52 -16.68 -2.48 -0.56
CA HIS A 52 -17.85 -2.68 0.32
C HIS A 52 -18.97 -1.67 0.11
N HIS A 53 -18.64 -0.48 -0.41
CA HIS A 53 -19.56 0.63 -0.67
C HIS A 53 -19.36 1.14 -2.11
N PRO A 54 -19.80 0.37 -3.12
CA PRO A 54 -19.68 0.79 -4.51
C PRO A 54 -20.45 2.11 -4.72
N PRO A 55 -19.89 3.05 -5.51
CA PRO A 55 -20.63 4.24 -5.89
C PRO A 55 -21.93 3.84 -6.60
N GLN A 56 -23.04 4.45 -6.17
CA GLN A 56 -24.39 4.14 -6.67
C GLN A 56 -24.58 4.58 -8.12
#